data_AF-A0A0R2QBG2-F1
#
_entry.id   AF-A0A0R2QBG2-F1
#
_cell.length_a   1.000
_cell.length_b   1.000
_cell.length_c   1.000
_cell.angle_alpha   90.00
_cell.angle_beta   90.00
_cell.angle_gamma   90.00
#
_symmetry.space_group_name_H-M   'P 1'
#
loop_
_entity.id
_entity.type
_entity.pdbx_description
1 polymer ?
#
loop_
_entity_poly.entity_id
_entity_poly.type
_entity_poly.pdbx_seq_one_letter_code
_entity_poly.pdbx_strand_id
1 'polypeptide(L)'
;FLMGMGAGFTGYSLPDDLLSGNGLRIIDGMIKGIPVIGTAFSSGFFGGEFPGTEVVARLYSLHIMILPALIIVLIGVHLMMVIIHKHTHYSGPGRTDDNVVGYPLMPVYVAKAGGFFFLVFGVVAAIAATFTINPIWNYGPYDPSPVSAGTQPDWYIGWLDGALRLAPSGWDISVFDYVIPMGVMVPLIVSLLFLALVAVYPFIENWVTKDKREHHVLDRPRNAPTRTAIGAAGVTFYAVLWAGASTDLIATNFQMSLNQVLVAMQIMLLIGPGIAYFVTKRACIALQNKDREVVLHGRETGRVVRLPHGEYIEVHETVDKYELWKLIDYKDYQPVLARPDANGKISLGNRLRSAVSKIYFEDRIAPVSKAEYELAHADHAPEAVTEKPKRKQKSINA
;
A
#
# COMPACT_ATOMS: atom_id res chain seq x y z
N PHE A 1 -10.29 5.28 5.76
CA PHE A 1 -10.41 3.85 5.41
C PHE A 1 -11.58 3.20 6.15
N LEU A 2 -11.49 2.95 7.47
CA LEU A 2 -12.53 2.23 8.23
C LEU A 2 -13.95 2.80 8.07
N MET A 3 -14.11 4.13 8.14
CA MET A 3 -15.43 4.75 7.95
C MET A 3 -15.98 4.55 6.54
N GLY A 4 -15.13 4.58 5.51
CA GLY A 4 -15.55 4.32 4.12
C GLY A 4 -15.96 2.86 3.92
N MET A 5 -15.23 1.93 4.52
CA MET A 5 -15.56 0.50 4.54
C MET A 5 -16.90 0.25 5.27
N GLY A 6 -17.11 0.89 6.43
CA GLY A 6 -18.38 0.82 7.17
C GLY A 6 -19.54 1.46 6.41
N ALA A 7 -19.34 2.60 5.74
CA ALA A 7 -20.36 3.23 4.92
C ALA A 7 -20.75 2.33 3.73
N GLY A 8 -19.77 1.74 3.04
CA GLY A 8 -20.03 0.78 1.97
C GLY A 8 -20.84 -0.42 2.45
N PHE A 9 -20.39 -1.07 3.52
CA PHE A 9 -21.08 -2.22 4.12
C PHE A 9 -22.53 -1.90 4.51
N THR A 10 -22.73 -0.82 5.27
CA THR A 10 -24.08 -0.42 5.72
C THR A 10 -25.01 -0.07 4.55
N GLY A 11 -24.48 0.45 3.45
CA GLY A 11 -25.27 0.82 2.26
C GLY A 11 -25.66 -0.38 1.42
N TYR A 12 -24.71 -1.29 1.16
CA TYR A 12 -24.94 -2.54 0.45
C TYR A 12 -25.96 -3.44 1.17
N SER A 13 -26.05 -3.34 2.51
CA SER A 13 -27.00 -4.09 3.33
C SER A 13 -28.43 -3.52 3.40
N LEU A 14 -28.69 -2.32 2.86
CA LEU A 14 -30.04 -1.71 2.93
C LEU A 14 -31.10 -2.37 2.03
N PRO A 15 -30.78 -2.84 0.81
CA PRO A 15 -31.77 -3.47 -0.06
C PRO A 15 -32.36 -4.78 0.50
N ASP A 16 -31.69 -5.38 1.49
CA ASP A 16 -32.09 -6.66 2.11
C ASP A 16 -32.33 -7.77 1.07
N ASP A 17 -31.46 -7.81 0.06
CA ASP A 17 -31.41 -8.88 -0.93
C ASP A 17 -30.67 -10.11 -0.37
N LEU A 18 -30.86 -11.27 -1.02
CA LEU A 18 -30.29 -12.54 -0.57
C LEU A 18 -28.76 -12.50 -0.34
N LEU A 19 -28.01 -11.78 -1.18
CA LEU A 19 -26.56 -11.68 -1.05
C LEU A 19 -26.19 -10.80 0.15
N SER A 20 -26.90 -9.69 0.32
CA SER A 20 -26.68 -8.73 1.41
C SER A 20 -27.03 -9.30 2.78
N GLY A 21 -28.13 -10.06 2.88
CA GLY A 21 -28.57 -10.70 4.12
C GLY A 21 -27.66 -11.85 4.56
N ASN A 22 -27.07 -12.59 3.62
CA ASN A 22 -26.01 -13.56 3.92
C ASN A 22 -24.75 -12.87 4.50
N GLY A 23 -24.39 -11.69 3.96
CA GLY A 23 -23.34 -10.85 4.54
C GLY A 23 -23.66 -10.40 5.97
N LEU A 24 -24.89 -9.97 6.24
CA LEU A 24 -25.34 -9.61 7.59
C LEU A 24 -25.33 -10.81 8.55
N ARG A 25 -25.67 -12.01 8.07
CA ARG A 25 -25.62 -13.25 8.85
C ARG A 25 -24.20 -13.59 9.30
N ILE A 26 -23.20 -13.35 8.43
CA ILE A 26 -21.78 -13.51 8.78
C ILE A 26 -21.39 -12.53 9.89
N ILE A 27 -21.76 -11.25 9.76
CA ILE A 27 -21.50 -10.24 10.80
C ILE A 27 -22.18 -10.58 12.12
N ASP A 28 -23.44 -11.06 12.10
CA ASP A 28 -24.11 -11.56 13.29
C ASP A 28 -23.32 -12.70 13.95
N GLY A 29 -22.82 -13.66 13.17
CA GLY A 29 -21.95 -14.73 13.66
C GLY A 29 -20.65 -14.21 14.27
N MET A 30 -20.00 -13.23 13.64
CA MET A 30 -18.79 -12.58 14.14
C MET A 30 -19.02 -11.86 15.48
N ILE A 31 -20.12 -11.12 15.59
CA ILE A 31 -20.50 -10.41 16.82
C ILE A 31 -20.79 -11.41 17.93
N LYS A 32 -21.58 -12.46 17.66
CA LYS A 32 -21.88 -13.52 18.64
C LYS A 32 -20.64 -14.25 19.11
N GLY A 33 -19.61 -14.35 18.27
CA GLY A 33 -18.33 -14.94 18.62
C GLY A 33 -17.51 -14.14 19.66
N ILE A 34 -17.85 -12.88 19.94
CA ILE A 34 -17.17 -12.09 20.97
C ILE A 34 -17.56 -12.62 22.35
N PRO A 35 -16.61 -13.11 23.17
CA PRO A 35 -16.91 -13.65 24.49
C PRO A 35 -17.58 -12.61 25.39
N VAL A 36 -18.43 -13.07 26.31
CA VAL A 36 -19.12 -12.29 27.35
C VAL A 36 -20.22 -11.36 26.83
N ILE A 37 -19.95 -10.53 25.82
CA ILE A 37 -20.86 -9.46 25.37
C ILE A 37 -21.51 -9.71 24.01
N GLY A 38 -20.99 -10.66 23.22
CA GLY A 38 -21.37 -10.83 21.81
C GLY A 38 -22.84 -11.13 21.58
N THR A 39 -23.42 -12.05 22.34
CA THR A 39 -24.84 -12.45 22.23
C THR A 39 -25.79 -11.32 22.60
N ALA A 40 -25.51 -10.61 23.70
CA ALA A 40 -26.29 -9.45 24.13
C ALA A 40 -26.18 -8.29 23.14
N PHE A 41 -24.98 -8.04 22.59
CA PHE A 41 -24.77 -7.00 21.59
C PHE A 41 -25.49 -7.34 20.28
N SER A 42 -25.39 -8.57 19.79
CA SER A 42 -26.12 -9.02 18.59
C SER A 42 -27.63 -8.88 18.78
N SER A 43 -28.19 -9.46 19.86
CA SER A 43 -29.63 -9.37 20.13
C SER A 43 -30.08 -7.92 20.25
N GLY A 44 -29.29 -7.10 20.94
CA GLY A 44 -29.49 -5.67 21.05
C GLY A 44 -29.50 -5.00 19.68
N PHE A 45 -28.50 -5.24 18.83
CA PHE A 45 -28.29 -4.61 17.52
C PHE A 45 -29.35 -4.99 16.47
N PHE A 46 -29.69 -6.29 16.38
CA PHE A 46 -30.69 -6.80 15.42
C PHE A 46 -32.14 -6.64 15.92
N GLY A 47 -32.34 -6.41 17.22
CA GLY A 47 -33.68 -6.31 17.82
C GLY A 47 -34.32 -7.68 18.09
N GLY A 48 -33.51 -8.68 18.42
CA GLY A 48 -33.94 -10.06 18.62
C GLY A 48 -32.96 -11.08 18.04
N GLU A 49 -33.43 -12.30 17.77
CA GLU A 49 -32.66 -13.25 16.98
C GLU A 49 -32.60 -12.81 15.51
N PHE A 50 -31.47 -13.05 14.86
CA PHE A 50 -31.29 -12.76 13.44
C PHE A 50 -32.37 -13.49 12.60
N PRO A 51 -33.00 -12.85 11.59
CA PRO A 51 -32.66 -11.55 10.99
C PRO A 51 -33.07 -10.30 11.80
N GLY A 52 -33.93 -10.46 12.81
CA GLY A 52 -34.39 -9.36 13.66
C GLY A 52 -35.33 -8.38 12.96
N THR A 53 -35.90 -7.43 13.71
CA THR A 53 -36.86 -6.44 13.17
C THR A 53 -36.29 -5.04 13.03
N GLU A 54 -35.15 -4.76 13.68
CA GLU A 54 -34.64 -3.40 13.84
C GLU A 54 -33.40 -3.09 12.97
N VAL A 55 -32.79 -4.13 12.38
CA VAL A 55 -31.48 -4.01 11.73
C VAL A 55 -31.51 -3.03 10.54
N VAL A 56 -32.49 -3.13 9.64
CA VAL A 56 -32.56 -2.28 8.44
C VAL A 56 -32.75 -0.81 8.82
N ALA A 57 -33.64 -0.51 9.78
CA ALA A 57 -33.87 0.87 10.25
C ALA A 57 -32.62 1.49 10.90
N ARG A 58 -31.84 0.69 11.63
CA ARG A 58 -30.59 1.12 12.25
C ARG A 58 -29.48 1.30 11.24
N LEU A 59 -29.34 0.37 10.29
CA LEU A 59 -28.40 0.50 9.17
C LEU A 59 -28.72 1.72 8.32
N TYR A 60 -29.99 2.01 8.06
CA TYR A 60 -30.42 3.22 7.34
C TYR A 60 -29.95 4.49 8.06
N SER A 61 -30.19 4.57 9.37
CA SER A 61 -29.76 5.70 10.21
C SER A 61 -28.24 5.85 10.25
N LEU A 62 -27.51 4.73 10.34
CA LEU A 62 -26.05 4.71 10.29
C LEU A 62 -25.51 5.15 8.93
N HIS A 63 -26.08 4.64 7.85
CA HIS A 63 -25.58 4.83 6.48
C HIS A 63 -25.84 6.24 5.95
N ILE A 64 -27.00 6.83 6.23
CA ILE A 64 -27.37 8.14 5.68
C ILE A 64 -26.90 9.29 6.55
N MET A 65 -26.96 9.12 7.88
CA MET A 65 -26.69 10.22 8.81
C MET A 65 -25.32 10.09 9.47
N ILE A 66 -25.10 9.04 10.25
CA ILE A 66 -23.97 8.98 11.20
C ILE A 66 -22.64 8.81 10.46
N LEU A 67 -22.52 7.80 9.59
CA LEU A 67 -21.26 7.51 8.89
C LEU A 67 -20.88 8.62 7.90
N PRO A 68 -21.77 9.16 7.05
CA PRO A 68 -21.43 10.28 6.18
C PRO A 68 -21.04 11.55 6.96
N ALA A 69 -21.73 11.87 8.05
CA ALA A 69 -21.37 13.01 8.89
C ALA A 69 -19.95 12.85 9.47
N LEU A 70 -19.61 11.67 9.99
CA LEU A 70 -18.26 11.37 10.47
C LEU A 70 -17.21 11.44 9.35
N ILE A 71 -17.52 10.94 8.15
CA ILE A 71 -16.63 11.03 6.99
C ILE A 71 -16.38 12.50 6.63
N ILE A 72 -17.42 13.34 6.58
CA ILE A 72 -17.27 14.78 6.30
C ILE A 72 -16.37 15.47 7.34
N VAL A 73 -16.60 15.20 8.63
CA VAL A 73 -15.76 15.75 9.71
C VAL A 73 -14.30 15.30 9.54
N LEU A 74 -14.06 14.01 9.31
CA LEU A 74 -12.72 13.46 9.12
C LEU A 74 -12.03 14.00 7.86
N ILE A 75 -12.76 14.19 6.76
CA ILE A 75 -12.25 14.85 5.54
C ILE A 75 -11.89 16.30 5.86
N GLY A 76 -12.74 17.03 6.59
CA GLY A 76 -12.46 18.40 7.03
C GLY A 76 -11.17 18.49 7.84
N VAL A 77 -11.00 17.63 8.86
CA VAL A 77 -9.78 17.54 9.65
C VAL A 77 -8.58 17.17 8.78
N HIS A 78 -8.72 16.19 7.88
CA HIS A 78 -7.66 15.77 6.97
C HIS A 78 -7.19 16.91 6.06
N LEU A 79 -8.12 17.62 5.42
CA LEU A 79 -7.80 18.76 4.55
C LEU A 79 -7.20 19.92 5.34
N MET A 80 -7.70 20.20 6.55
CA MET A 80 -7.11 21.20 7.45
C MET A 80 -5.64 20.87 7.75
N MET A 81 -5.34 19.61 8.09
CA MET A 81 -3.97 19.16 8.34
C MET A 81 -3.07 19.36 7.11
N VAL A 82 -3.56 19.01 5.93
CA VAL A 82 -2.83 19.20 4.66
C VAL A 82 -2.59 20.68 4.32
N ILE A 83 -3.53 21.57 4.63
CA ILE A 83 -3.40 23.02 4.40
C ILE A 83 -2.37 23.65 5.35
N ILE A 84 -2.41 23.25 6.64
CA ILE A 84 -1.52 23.76 7.69
C ILE A 84 -0.09 23.25 7.46
N HIS A 85 0.08 21.94 7.29
CA HIS A 85 1.41 21.32 7.18
C HIS A 85 1.99 21.34 5.76
N LYS A 86 1.21 21.83 4.78
CA LYS A 86 1.52 21.83 3.35
C LYS A 86 1.62 20.41 2.76
N HIS A 87 1.55 20.34 1.44
CA HIS A 87 1.72 19.08 0.72
C HIS A 87 3.20 18.74 0.58
N THR A 88 3.53 17.47 0.83
CA THR A 88 4.84 16.90 0.53
C THR A 88 5.09 16.81 -0.98
N HIS A 89 6.34 16.88 -1.41
CA HIS A 89 6.76 16.72 -2.81
C HIS A 89 7.92 15.76 -2.96
N TYR A 90 8.03 15.10 -4.12
CA TYR A 90 9.24 14.33 -4.43
C TYR A 90 10.45 15.24 -4.56
N SER A 91 11.62 14.68 -4.24
CA SER A 91 12.89 15.34 -4.45
C SER A 91 12.97 15.89 -5.89
N GLY A 92 13.29 17.18 -6.02
CA GLY A 92 13.67 17.79 -7.28
C GLY A 92 14.53 19.06 -7.10
N PRO A 93 15.05 19.61 -8.20
CA PRO A 93 15.82 20.84 -8.18
C PRO A 93 15.05 21.98 -7.49
N GLY A 94 15.68 22.61 -6.49
CA GLY A 94 15.07 23.68 -5.70
C GLY A 94 13.96 23.23 -4.74
N ARG A 95 13.72 21.92 -4.58
CA ARG A 95 12.77 21.37 -3.59
C ARG A 95 13.53 20.99 -2.33
N THR A 96 13.15 21.60 -1.22
CA THR A 96 13.76 21.42 0.09
C THR A 96 12.67 21.09 1.11
N ASP A 97 13.08 20.73 2.34
CA ASP A 97 12.15 20.43 3.42
C ASP A 97 11.41 21.70 3.91
N ASP A 98 11.94 22.89 3.67
CA ASP A 98 11.36 24.18 4.11
C ASP A 98 10.55 24.91 3.03
N ASN A 99 10.34 24.30 1.86
CA ASN A 99 9.63 24.93 0.76
C ASN A 99 8.63 24.01 0.04
N VAL A 100 7.75 24.61 -0.74
CA VAL A 100 6.79 23.91 -1.59
C VAL A 100 6.94 24.44 -3.01
N VAL A 101 7.37 23.58 -3.93
CA VAL A 101 7.56 23.97 -5.34
C VAL A 101 6.47 23.34 -6.19
N GLY A 102 5.50 24.16 -6.57
CA GLY A 102 4.36 23.76 -7.41
C GLY A 102 3.59 24.96 -7.94
N TYR A 103 2.48 24.68 -8.62
CA TYR A 103 1.57 25.72 -9.07
C TYR A 103 0.76 26.27 -7.89
N PRO A 104 0.46 27.58 -7.83
CA PRO A 104 -0.50 28.12 -6.87
C PRO A 104 -1.89 27.50 -7.10
N LEU A 105 -2.75 27.60 -6.07
CA LEU A 105 -4.10 27.03 -6.10
C LEU A 105 -4.88 27.49 -7.34
N MET A 106 -4.88 28.79 -7.60
CA MET A 106 -5.50 29.40 -8.77
C MET A 106 -4.44 29.94 -9.74
N PRO A 107 -4.66 29.83 -11.07
CA PRO A 107 -5.77 29.14 -11.73
C PRO A 107 -5.47 27.66 -12.06
N VAL A 108 -4.19 27.28 -12.10
CA VAL A 108 -3.74 26.03 -12.72
C VAL A 108 -4.17 24.80 -11.92
N TYR A 109 -4.00 24.81 -10.59
CA TYR A 109 -4.30 23.64 -9.78
C TYR A 109 -5.81 23.37 -9.73
N VAL A 110 -6.65 24.39 -9.54
CA VAL A 110 -8.11 24.23 -9.58
C VAL A 110 -8.59 23.75 -10.94
N ALA A 111 -8.05 24.25 -12.05
CA ALA A 111 -8.39 23.75 -13.39
C ALA A 111 -8.03 22.25 -13.54
N LYS A 112 -6.84 21.84 -13.07
CA LYS A 112 -6.42 20.43 -13.09
C LYS A 112 -7.27 19.55 -12.17
N ALA A 113 -7.54 19.98 -10.94
CA ALA A 113 -8.34 19.23 -9.98
C ALA A 113 -9.80 19.11 -10.44
N GLY A 114 -10.39 20.18 -10.95
CA GLY A 114 -11.73 20.17 -11.54
C GLY A 114 -11.81 19.30 -12.81
N GLY A 115 -10.82 19.42 -13.70
CA GLY A 115 -10.72 18.54 -14.87
C GLY A 115 -10.58 17.07 -14.49
N PHE A 116 -9.76 16.74 -13.49
CA PHE A 116 -9.64 15.39 -12.96
C PHE A 116 -10.94 14.90 -12.31
N PHE A 117 -11.66 15.76 -11.58
CA PHE A 117 -12.99 15.43 -11.04
C PHE A 117 -13.97 15.04 -12.15
N PHE A 118 -14.07 15.84 -13.22
CA PHE A 118 -14.96 15.52 -14.34
C PHE A 118 -14.54 14.26 -15.10
N LEU A 119 -13.25 13.98 -15.19
CA LEU A 119 -12.74 12.73 -15.77
C LEU A 119 -13.18 11.53 -14.91
N VAL A 120 -12.92 11.56 -13.61
CA VAL A 120 -13.32 10.48 -12.69
C VAL A 120 -14.84 10.31 -12.69
N PHE A 121 -15.60 11.41 -12.62
CA PHE A 121 -17.05 11.38 -12.74
C PHE A 121 -17.51 10.76 -14.06
N GLY A 122 -16.92 11.16 -15.19
CA GLY A 122 -17.26 10.62 -16.50
C GLY A 122 -16.98 9.12 -16.61
N VAL A 123 -15.87 8.64 -16.06
CA VAL A 123 -15.54 7.21 -16.01
C VAL A 123 -16.54 6.45 -15.14
N VAL A 124 -16.83 6.95 -13.93
CA VAL A 124 -17.79 6.31 -13.02
C VAL A 124 -19.20 6.30 -13.63
N ALA A 125 -19.64 7.39 -14.26
CA ALA A 125 -20.92 7.48 -14.93
C ALA A 125 -21.00 6.54 -16.14
N ALA A 126 -19.92 6.42 -16.93
CA ALA A 126 -19.85 5.47 -18.03
C ALA A 126 -19.97 4.03 -17.53
N ILE A 127 -19.23 3.66 -16.47
CA ILE A 127 -19.35 2.34 -15.85
C ILE A 127 -20.79 2.10 -15.36
N ALA A 128 -21.37 3.05 -14.62
CA ALA A 128 -22.74 2.94 -14.11
C ALA A 128 -23.80 2.82 -15.22
N ALA A 129 -23.56 3.42 -16.39
CA ALA A 129 -24.47 3.36 -17.54
C ALA A 129 -24.31 2.09 -18.38
N THR A 130 -23.14 1.44 -18.36
CA THR A 130 -22.80 0.34 -19.28
C THR A 130 -22.64 -1.01 -18.59
N PHE A 131 -22.41 -1.02 -17.27
CA PHE A 131 -22.24 -2.23 -16.47
C PHE A 131 -23.27 -2.27 -15.36
N THR A 132 -23.94 -3.40 -15.23
CA THR A 132 -24.85 -3.67 -14.11
C THR A 132 -24.04 -3.92 -12.85
N ILE A 133 -24.33 -3.18 -11.78
CA ILE A 133 -23.78 -3.38 -10.43
C ILE A 133 -24.93 -3.72 -9.49
N ASN A 134 -24.76 -4.77 -8.69
CA ASN A 134 -25.75 -5.29 -7.73
C ASN A 134 -27.18 -5.45 -8.30
N PRO A 135 -27.43 -6.43 -9.20
CA PRO A 135 -28.76 -6.67 -9.76
C PRO A 135 -29.70 -7.33 -8.73
N ILE A 136 -30.19 -6.56 -7.76
CA ILE A 136 -31.01 -7.05 -6.63
C ILE A 136 -32.25 -7.84 -7.05
N TRP A 137 -32.81 -7.55 -8.23
CA TRP A 137 -33.94 -8.28 -8.79
C TRP A 137 -33.62 -9.73 -9.19
N ASN A 138 -32.34 -10.06 -9.43
CA ASN A 138 -31.91 -11.43 -9.71
C ASN A 138 -31.74 -12.25 -8.42
N TYR A 139 -31.44 -11.59 -7.30
CA TYR A 139 -31.23 -12.24 -6.00
C TYR A 139 -32.54 -12.45 -5.25
N GLY A 140 -33.49 -11.53 -5.41
CA GLY A 140 -34.75 -11.54 -4.66
C GLY A 140 -34.58 -11.09 -3.21
N PRO A 141 -35.69 -11.02 -2.45
CA PRO A 141 -35.66 -10.64 -1.04
C PRO A 141 -34.88 -11.67 -0.22
N TYR A 142 -34.29 -11.23 0.89
CA TYR A 142 -33.61 -12.13 1.81
C TYR A 142 -34.59 -13.17 2.38
N ASP A 143 -34.21 -14.44 2.25
CA ASP A 143 -34.83 -15.59 2.91
C ASP A 143 -33.70 -16.33 3.65
N PRO A 144 -33.85 -16.63 4.95
CA PRO A 144 -32.82 -17.30 5.72
C PRO A 144 -32.65 -18.80 5.39
N SER A 145 -33.54 -19.39 4.58
CA SER A 145 -33.50 -20.81 4.22
C SER A 145 -32.62 -21.15 3.00
N PRO A 146 -32.60 -20.39 1.90
CA PRO A 146 -31.65 -20.61 0.80
C PRO A 146 -30.30 -19.92 1.03
N VAL A 147 -29.23 -20.56 0.56
CA VAL A 147 -27.91 -19.93 0.39
C VAL A 147 -27.49 -20.14 -1.06
N SER A 148 -27.04 -19.09 -1.75
CA SER A 148 -26.51 -19.19 -3.10
C SER A 148 -25.00 -19.44 -3.09
N ALA A 149 -24.47 -20.11 -4.12
CA ALA A 149 -23.04 -20.11 -4.40
C ALA A 149 -22.57 -18.70 -4.78
N GLY A 150 -21.32 -18.34 -4.46
CA GLY A 150 -20.78 -17.01 -4.77
C GLY A 150 -21.26 -15.91 -3.84
N THR A 151 -21.64 -16.24 -2.60
CA THR A 151 -21.99 -15.24 -1.57
C THR A 151 -20.74 -14.53 -1.07
N GLN A 152 -20.32 -13.49 -1.79
CA GLN A 152 -19.17 -12.67 -1.45
C GLN A 152 -19.61 -11.24 -1.15
N PRO A 153 -19.01 -10.59 -0.15
CA PRO A 153 -19.25 -9.18 0.08
C PRO A 153 -18.57 -8.35 -1.01
N ASP A 154 -18.87 -7.05 -1.03
CA ASP A 154 -18.17 -6.11 -1.89
C ASP A 154 -16.64 -6.20 -1.74
N TRP A 155 -15.93 -5.95 -2.84
CA TRP A 155 -14.48 -6.14 -2.95
C TRP A 155 -13.66 -5.45 -1.85
N TYR A 156 -14.14 -4.34 -1.28
CA TYR A 156 -13.45 -3.60 -0.21
C TYR A 156 -13.66 -4.22 1.20
N ILE A 157 -14.65 -5.10 1.36
CA ILE A 157 -14.87 -5.96 2.54
C ILE A 157 -14.30 -7.36 2.32
N GLY A 158 -14.18 -7.80 1.06
CA GLY A 158 -13.78 -9.16 0.68
C GLY A 158 -12.60 -9.72 1.46
N TRP A 159 -11.57 -8.94 1.75
CA TRP A 159 -10.42 -9.40 2.53
C TRP A 159 -10.76 -9.91 3.94
N LEU A 160 -11.82 -9.38 4.60
CA LEU A 160 -12.30 -9.88 5.89
C LEU A 160 -13.03 -11.22 5.75
N ASP A 161 -13.83 -11.38 4.69
CA ASP A 161 -14.48 -12.66 4.38
C ASP A 161 -13.44 -13.72 3.99
N GLY A 162 -12.45 -13.37 3.17
CA GLY A 162 -11.34 -14.25 2.86
C GLY A 162 -10.52 -14.64 4.09
N ALA A 163 -10.36 -13.75 5.07
CA ALA A 163 -9.74 -14.12 6.35
C ALA A 163 -10.54 -15.21 7.09
N LEU A 164 -11.88 -15.12 7.09
CA LEU A 164 -12.75 -16.16 7.66
C LEU A 164 -12.64 -17.48 6.88
N ARG A 165 -12.68 -17.42 5.54
CA ARG A 165 -12.60 -18.62 4.69
C ARG A 165 -11.26 -19.35 4.80
N LEU A 166 -10.16 -18.62 4.96
CA LEU A 166 -8.81 -19.20 5.07
C LEU A 166 -8.48 -19.67 6.49
N ALA A 167 -9.33 -19.37 7.48
CA ALA A 167 -9.15 -19.82 8.85
C ALA A 167 -9.17 -21.36 8.93
N PRO A 168 -8.21 -21.99 9.65
CA PRO A 168 -8.28 -23.42 9.90
C PRO A 168 -9.53 -23.80 10.72
N SER A 169 -10.20 -24.88 10.33
CA SER A 169 -11.34 -25.42 11.05
C SER A 169 -10.91 -26.20 12.31
N GLY A 170 -11.77 -26.23 13.33
CA GLY A 170 -11.60 -27.09 14.51
C GLY A 170 -10.66 -26.54 15.59
N TRP A 171 -10.42 -25.22 15.61
CA TRP A 171 -9.61 -24.55 16.63
C TRP A 171 -10.41 -24.07 17.83
N ASP A 172 -11.71 -24.33 17.86
CA ASP A 172 -12.61 -23.82 18.89
C ASP A 172 -12.20 -24.35 20.26
N ILE A 173 -12.18 -23.45 21.24
CA ILE A 173 -11.75 -23.76 22.61
C ILE A 173 -12.97 -23.73 23.50
N SER A 174 -13.28 -24.86 24.14
CA SER A 174 -14.26 -24.92 25.22
C SER A 174 -13.59 -24.62 26.56
N VAL A 175 -14.11 -23.61 27.27
CA VAL A 175 -13.68 -23.24 28.62
C VAL A 175 -14.92 -23.24 29.51
N PHE A 176 -15.01 -24.22 30.41
CA PHE A 176 -16.22 -24.53 31.18
C PHE A 176 -17.43 -24.73 30.23
N ASP A 177 -18.53 -24.01 30.47
CA ASP A 177 -19.75 -24.05 29.65
C ASP A 177 -19.72 -23.07 28.45
N TYR A 178 -18.59 -22.38 28.23
CA TYR A 178 -18.44 -21.41 27.14
C TYR A 178 -17.59 -21.98 26.01
N VAL A 179 -18.08 -21.83 24.78
CA VAL A 179 -17.32 -22.14 23.56
C VAL A 179 -16.81 -20.83 22.97
N ILE A 180 -15.51 -20.75 22.78
CA ILE A 180 -14.84 -19.64 22.11
C ILE A 180 -14.60 -20.06 20.66
N PRO A 181 -15.32 -19.48 19.67
CA PRO A 181 -15.19 -19.87 18.27
C PRO A 181 -13.92 -19.25 17.67
N MET A 182 -12.80 -19.95 17.85
CA MET A 182 -11.49 -19.48 17.36
C MET A 182 -11.44 -19.41 15.84
N GLY A 183 -12.23 -20.22 15.13
CA GLY A 183 -12.38 -20.12 13.68
C GLY A 183 -12.87 -18.74 13.21
N VAL A 184 -13.57 -17.99 14.07
CA VAL A 184 -14.04 -16.62 13.79
C VAL A 184 -13.17 -15.57 14.47
N MET A 185 -12.73 -15.84 15.71
CA MET A 185 -11.95 -14.88 16.48
C MET A 185 -10.53 -14.70 15.95
N VAL A 186 -9.85 -15.76 15.51
CA VAL A 186 -8.47 -15.65 15.02
C VAL A 186 -8.40 -14.75 13.77
N PRO A 187 -9.22 -14.96 12.72
CA PRO A 187 -9.27 -14.05 11.58
C PRO A 187 -9.57 -12.60 11.95
N LEU A 188 -10.52 -12.39 12.88
CA LEU A 188 -10.88 -11.06 13.35
C LEU A 188 -9.70 -10.39 14.07
N ILE A 189 -9.06 -11.09 15.01
CA ILE A 189 -7.90 -10.60 15.77
C ILE A 189 -6.74 -10.30 14.81
N VAL A 190 -6.41 -11.20 13.90
CA VAL A 190 -5.34 -11.00 12.91
C VAL A 190 -5.63 -9.80 12.02
N SER A 191 -6.87 -9.63 11.55
CA SER A 191 -7.27 -8.49 10.73
C SER A 191 -7.19 -7.17 11.48
N LEU A 192 -7.60 -7.14 12.75
CA LEU A 192 -7.47 -5.97 13.62
C LEU A 192 -6.01 -5.65 13.94
N LEU A 193 -5.19 -6.67 14.20
CA LEU A 193 -3.75 -6.52 14.42
C LEU A 193 -3.05 -5.98 13.17
N PHE A 194 -3.43 -6.44 11.98
CA PHE A 194 -2.92 -5.92 10.71
C PHE A 194 -3.23 -4.43 10.56
N LEU A 195 -4.48 -4.02 10.78
CA LEU A 195 -4.88 -2.60 10.73
C LEU A 195 -4.17 -1.75 11.79
N ALA A 196 -4.01 -2.28 13.02
CA ALA A 196 -3.28 -1.62 14.09
C ALA A 196 -1.80 -1.46 13.75
N LEU A 197 -1.17 -2.49 13.16
CA LEU A 197 0.23 -2.45 12.72
C LEU A 197 0.44 -1.38 11.64
N VAL A 198 -0.48 -1.28 10.66
CA VAL A 198 -0.44 -0.22 9.64
C VAL A 198 -0.57 1.16 10.28
N ALA A 199 -1.50 1.34 11.23
CA ALA A 199 -1.69 2.62 11.91
C ALA A 199 -0.49 3.03 12.78
N VAL A 200 0.16 2.07 13.43
CA VAL A 200 1.30 2.32 14.33
C VAL A 200 2.64 2.32 13.59
N TYR A 201 2.69 1.92 12.31
CA TYR A 201 3.91 1.81 11.51
C TYR A 201 4.82 3.06 11.55
N PRO A 202 4.30 4.31 11.42
CA PRO A 202 5.16 5.50 11.49
C PRO A 202 5.93 5.63 12.82
N PHE A 203 5.33 5.16 13.93
CA PHE A 203 5.97 5.19 15.26
C PHE A 203 7.03 4.09 15.39
N ILE A 204 6.80 2.93 14.77
CA ILE A 204 7.78 1.84 14.72
C ILE A 204 9.00 2.29 13.93
N GLU A 205 8.81 2.84 12.73
CA GLU A 205 9.92 3.31 11.90
C GLU A 205 10.71 4.42 12.60
N ASN A 206 10.03 5.38 13.22
CA ASN A 206 10.66 6.44 14.00
C ASN A 206 11.47 5.90 15.21
N TRP A 207 10.99 4.84 15.87
CA TRP A 207 11.73 4.19 16.95
C TRP A 207 13.01 3.49 16.45
N VAL A 208 12.99 2.94 15.23
CA VAL A 208 14.15 2.30 14.58
C VAL A 208 15.17 3.34 14.10
N THR A 209 14.72 4.37 13.38
CA THR A 209 15.60 5.39 12.77
C THR A 209 16.11 6.42 13.76
N LYS A 210 15.32 6.73 14.80
CA LYS A 210 15.48 7.93 15.66
C LYS A 210 15.51 9.24 14.90
N ASP A 211 15.02 9.28 13.67
CA ASP A 211 14.97 10.52 12.93
C ASP A 211 13.78 11.37 13.40
N LYS A 212 14.09 12.42 14.16
CA LYS A 212 13.12 13.39 14.69
C LYS A 212 13.08 14.68 13.88
N ARG A 213 13.79 14.74 12.75
CA ARG A 213 13.73 15.90 11.85
C ARG A 213 12.36 15.99 11.19
N GLU A 214 12.02 17.18 10.75
CA GLU A 214 10.87 17.41 9.91
C GLU A 214 11.18 16.99 8.48
N HIS A 215 10.28 16.25 7.84
CA HIS A 215 10.45 15.72 6.49
C HIS A 215 9.26 16.13 5.63
N HIS A 216 9.52 16.94 4.61
CA HIS A 216 8.53 17.38 3.62
C HIS A 216 8.90 16.92 2.19
N VAL A 217 10.15 16.53 1.98
CA VAL A 217 10.61 15.86 0.76
C VAL A 217 10.39 14.35 0.87
N LEU A 218 9.64 13.79 -0.08
CA LEU A 218 9.34 12.36 -0.14
C LEU A 218 10.54 11.54 -0.59
N ASP A 219 10.78 10.45 0.14
CA ASP A 219 11.66 9.39 -0.32
C ASP A 219 11.04 8.66 -1.52
N ARG A 220 11.86 8.37 -2.52
CA ARG A 220 11.46 7.42 -3.56
C ARG A 220 11.33 6.02 -2.95
N PRO A 221 10.33 5.22 -3.32
CA PRO A 221 10.16 3.87 -2.78
C PRO A 221 11.43 3.01 -2.91
N ARG A 222 12.12 3.08 -4.05
CA ARG A 222 13.38 2.36 -4.25
C ARG A 222 14.50 2.80 -3.27
N ASN A 223 14.47 4.03 -2.76
CA ASN A 223 15.46 4.58 -1.83
C ASN A 223 15.24 4.16 -0.37
N ALA A 224 14.09 3.53 -0.07
CA ALA A 224 13.81 2.93 1.23
C ALA A 224 13.45 1.43 1.07
N PRO A 225 14.42 0.56 0.68
CA PRO A 225 14.15 -0.82 0.28
C PRO A 225 13.36 -1.63 1.30
N THR A 226 13.74 -1.55 2.58
CA THR A 226 13.10 -2.32 3.66
C THR A 226 11.66 -1.83 3.92
N ARG A 227 11.42 -0.52 3.94
CA ARG A 227 10.06 0.04 4.09
C ARG A 227 9.17 -0.35 2.92
N THR A 228 9.68 -0.22 1.69
CA THR A 228 8.94 -0.60 0.49
C THR A 228 8.66 -2.10 0.44
N ALA A 229 9.60 -2.94 0.89
CA ALA A 229 9.40 -4.37 1.02
C ALA A 229 8.36 -4.76 2.07
N ILE A 230 8.34 -4.09 3.23
CA ILE A 230 7.28 -4.27 4.25
C ILE A 230 5.92 -3.87 3.68
N GLY A 231 5.84 -2.74 2.98
CA GLY A 231 4.62 -2.29 2.30
C GLY A 231 4.14 -3.31 1.26
N ALA A 232 5.04 -3.81 0.42
CA ALA A 232 4.72 -4.84 -0.56
C ALA A 232 4.22 -6.14 0.10
N ALA A 233 4.87 -6.58 1.19
CA ALA A 233 4.42 -7.74 1.96
C ALA A 233 3.01 -7.54 2.54
N GLY A 234 2.70 -6.35 3.07
CA GLY A 234 1.37 -6.01 3.57
C GLY A 234 0.31 -5.96 2.47
N VAL A 235 0.65 -5.43 1.29
CA VAL A 235 -0.24 -5.43 0.12
C VAL A 235 -0.47 -6.87 -0.37
N THR A 236 0.55 -7.72 -0.43
CA THR A 236 0.40 -9.13 -0.79
C THR A 236 -0.45 -9.88 0.23
N PHE A 237 -0.28 -9.64 1.53
CA PHE A 237 -1.14 -10.19 2.57
C PHE A 237 -2.61 -9.82 2.35
N TYR A 238 -2.89 -8.52 2.16
CA TYR A 238 -4.23 -8.04 1.85
C TYR A 238 -4.79 -8.64 0.55
N ALA A 239 -3.97 -8.74 -0.51
CA ALA A 239 -4.39 -9.25 -1.81
C ALA A 239 -4.71 -10.76 -1.77
N VAL A 240 -3.96 -11.55 -0.99
CA VAL A 240 -4.26 -12.97 -0.79
C VAL A 240 -5.55 -13.15 -0.01
N LEU A 241 -5.76 -12.36 1.05
CA LEU A 241 -7.04 -12.36 1.77
C LEU A 241 -8.21 -11.96 0.86
N TRP A 242 -8.03 -10.90 0.07
CA TRP A 242 -9.03 -10.47 -0.92
C TRP A 242 -9.35 -11.57 -1.94
N ALA A 243 -8.33 -12.22 -2.52
CA ALA A 243 -8.51 -13.35 -3.42
C ALA A 243 -9.12 -14.58 -2.73
N GLY A 244 -8.83 -14.75 -1.43
CA GLY A 244 -9.40 -15.80 -0.57
C GLY A 244 -10.92 -15.72 -0.45
N ALA A 245 -11.48 -14.50 -0.54
CA ALA A 245 -12.92 -14.28 -0.60
C ALA A 245 -13.55 -14.95 -1.83
N SER A 246 -12.79 -15.10 -2.92
CA SER A 246 -13.27 -15.60 -4.20
C SER A 246 -12.87 -17.04 -4.50
N THR A 247 -12.51 -17.84 -3.49
CA THR A 247 -12.06 -19.23 -3.64
C THR A 247 -13.07 -20.13 -4.36
N ASP A 248 -14.36 -19.97 -4.11
CA ASP A 248 -15.44 -20.68 -4.79
C ASP A 248 -15.57 -20.28 -6.26
N LEU A 249 -15.51 -18.99 -6.58
CA LEU A 249 -15.53 -18.51 -7.97
C LEU A 249 -14.27 -18.88 -8.74
N ILE A 250 -13.11 -18.91 -8.08
CA ILE A 250 -11.86 -19.39 -8.69
C ILE A 250 -12.00 -20.88 -9.02
N ALA A 251 -12.50 -21.69 -8.07
CA ALA A 251 -12.69 -23.11 -8.27
C ALA A 251 -13.66 -23.40 -9.43
N THR A 252 -14.80 -22.70 -9.51
CA THR A 252 -15.79 -22.92 -10.56
C THR A 252 -15.34 -22.40 -11.93
N ASN A 253 -14.78 -21.19 -12.02
CA ASN A 253 -14.40 -20.61 -13.31
C ASN A 253 -13.13 -21.26 -13.91
N PHE A 254 -12.17 -21.65 -13.07
CA PHE A 254 -10.95 -22.32 -13.51
C PHE A 254 -11.02 -23.85 -13.48
N GLN A 255 -12.19 -24.42 -13.14
CA GLN A 255 -12.41 -25.87 -13.08
C GLN A 255 -11.39 -26.58 -12.15
N MET A 256 -11.12 -25.97 -11.01
CA MET A 256 -10.18 -26.47 -10.00
C MET A 256 -10.92 -27.04 -8.79
N SER A 257 -10.25 -27.91 -8.02
CA SER A 257 -10.80 -28.35 -6.74
C SER A 257 -10.82 -27.18 -5.74
N LEU A 258 -11.96 -26.95 -5.08
CA LEU A 258 -12.10 -25.93 -4.04
C LEU A 258 -11.07 -26.13 -2.91
N ASN A 259 -10.85 -27.38 -2.49
CA ASN A 259 -9.88 -27.69 -1.43
C ASN A 259 -8.46 -27.35 -1.86
N GLN A 260 -8.09 -27.60 -3.11
CA GLN A 260 -6.76 -27.25 -3.63
C GLN A 260 -6.57 -25.74 -3.70
N VAL A 261 -7.59 -25.00 -4.15
CA VAL A 261 -7.57 -23.54 -4.20
C VAL A 261 -7.42 -22.97 -2.78
N LEU A 262 -8.20 -23.49 -1.81
CA LEU A 262 -8.16 -23.04 -0.43
C LEU A 262 -6.79 -23.28 0.22
N VAL A 263 -6.24 -24.48 0.09
CA VAL A 263 -4.90 -24.82 0.62
C VAL A 263 -3.82 -23.97 -0.06
N ALA A 264 -3.91 -23.76 -1.37
CA ALA A 264 -2.98 -22.88 -2.08
C ALA A 264 -3.03 -21.44 -1.55
N MET A 265 -4.23 -20.89 -1.30
CA MET A 265 -4.39 -19.57 -0.72
C MET A 265 -3.87 -19.48 0.73
N GLN A 266 -4.06 -20.53 1.55
CA GLN A 266 -3.48 -20.60 2.90
C GLN A 266 -1.94 -20.61 2.89
N ILE A 267 -1.34 -21.40 1.98
CA ILE A 267 0.11 -21.42 1.78
C ILE A 267 0.60 -20.04 1.33
N MET A 268 -0.09 -19.43 0.37
CA MET A 268 0.24 -18.09 -0.14
C MET A 268 0.06 -17.00 0.92
N LEU A 269 -0.89 -17.15 1.84
CA LEU A 269 -1.10 -16.19 2.92
C LEU A 269 0.10 -16.13 3.87
N LEU A 270 0.72 -17.29 4.12
CA LEU A 270 1.89 -17.40 5.00
C LEU A 270 3.21 -17.07 4.28
N ILE A 271 3.41 -17.63 3.10
CA ILE A 271 4.71 -17.54 2.38
C ILE A 271 4.76 -16.33 1.45
N GLY A 272 3.63 -15.96 0.83
CA GLY A 272 3.54 -14.88 -0.16
C GLY A 272 4.08 -13.54 0.33
N PRO A 273 3.70 -13.03 1.52
CA PRO A 273 4.27 -11.81 2.07
C PRO A 273 5.80 -11.88 2.25
N GLY A 274 6.34 -13.03 2.64
CA GLY A 274 7.78 -13.26 2.78
C GLY A 274 8.51 -13.21 1.44
N ILE A 275 7.94 -13.83 0.41
CA ILE A 275 8.46 -13.76 -0.96
C ILE A 275 8.40 -12.31 -1.47
N ALA A 276 7.26 -11.64 -1.31
CA ALA A 276 7.07 -10.26 -1.75
C ALA A 276 8.07 -9.32 -1.07
N TYR A 277 8.32 -9.49 0.23
CA TYR A 277 9.36 -8.75 0.95
C TYR A 277 10.74 -8.95 0.32
N PHE A 278 11.17 -10.21 0.15
CA PHE A 278 12.51 -10.52 -0.36
C PHE A 278 12.73 -9.99 -1.78
N VAL A 279 11.78 -10.29 -2.68
CA VAL A 279 11.82 -9.85 -4.09
C VAL A 279 11.82 -8.33 -4.17
N THR A 280 10.94 -7.65 -3.43
CA THR A 280 10.85 -6.19 -3.45
C THR A 280 12.11 -5.53 -2.90
N LYS A 281 12.67 -6.04 -1.80
CA LYS A 281 13.92 -5.51 -1.23
C LYS A 281 15.06 -5.64 -2.24
N ARG A 282 15.23 -6.82 -2.85
CA ARG A 282 16.26 -7.08 -3.87
C ARG A 282 16.06 -6.21 -5.11
N ALA A 283 14.83 -6.07 -5.59
CA ALA A 283 14.51 -5.20 -6.72
C ALA A 283 14.84 -3.73 -6.43
N CYS A 284 14.53 -3.22 -5.23
CA CYS A 284 14.88 -1.86 -4.84
C CYS A 284 16.40 -1.63 -4.83
N ILE A 285 17.16 -2.57 -4.27
CA ILE A 285 18.64 -2.50 -4.25
C ILE A 285 19.20 -2.57 -5.68
N ALA A 286 18.66 -3.44 -6.54
CA ALA A 286 19.07 -3.50 -7.95
C ALA A 286 18.77 -2.19 -8.70
N LEU A 287 17.61 -1.58 -8.46
CA LEU A 287 17.25 -0.28 -9.01
C LEU A 287 18.18 0.84 -8.50
N GLN A 288 18.57 0.83 -7.22
CA GLN A 288 19.56 1.78 -6.69
C GLN A 288 20.93 1.61 -7.35
N ASN A 289 21.37 0.37 -7.56
CA ASN A 289 22.62 0.09 -8.28
C ASN A 289 22.58 0.60 -9.71
N LYS A 290 21.45 0.41 -10.41
CA LYS A 290 21.28 0.96 -11.76
C LYS A 290 21.29 2.49 -11.76
N ASP A 291 20.61 3.10 -10.80
CA ASP A 291 20.62 4.57 -10.62
C ASP A 291 22.07 5.07 -10.35
N ARG A 292 22.86 4.34 -9.57
CA ARG A 292 24.27 4.64 -9.30
C ARG A 292 25.17 4.49 -10.54
N GLU A 293 24.97 3.45 -11.34
CA GLU A 293 25.68 3.25 -12.60
C GLU A 293 25.39 4.39 -13.57
N VAL A 294 24.12 4.80 -13.71
CA VAL A 294 23.71 5.92 -14.54
C VAL A 294 24.38 7.23 -14.09
N VAL A 295 24.53 7.44 -12.78
CA VAL A 295 25.24 8.60 -12.23
C VAL A 295 26.74 8.58 -12.56
N LEU A 296 27.39 7.42 -12.49
CA LEU A 296 28.84 7.29 -12.66
C LEU A 296 29.28 7.26 -14.12
N HIS A 297 28.53 6.56 -14.99
CA HIS A 297 28.92 6.30 -16.37
C HIS A 297 28.03 7.00 -17.40
N GLY A 298 26.90 7.55 -16.99
CA GLY A 298 25.90 8.12 -17.91
C GLY A 298 24.83 7.12 -18.33
N ARG A 299 23.94 7.54 -19.22
CA ARG A 299 22.86 6.71 -19.75
C ARG A 299 23.34 5.92 -20.97
N GLU A 300 23.03 4.64 -20.99
CA GLU A 300 23.20 3.75 -22.14
C GLU A 300 22.43 4.27 -23.35
N THR A 301 23.12 4.47 -24.48
CA THR A 301 22.47 4.94 -25.72
C THR A 301 22.09 3.80 -26.66
N GLY A 302 22.53 2.57 -26.37
CA GLY A 302 22.42 1.42 -27.27
C GLY A 302 23.36 1.50 -28.49
N ARG A 303 24.20 2.53 -28.59
CA ARG A 303 25.17 2.69 -29.68
C ARG A 303 26.51 2.10 -29.28
N VAL A 304 26.84 0.94 -29.86
CA VAL A 304 28.14 0.31 -29.70
C VAL A 304 29.10 0.80 -30.78
N VAL A 305 30.29 1.23 -30.38
CA VAL A 305 31.37 1.67 -31.28
C VAL A 305 32.58 0.77 -31.06
N ARG A 306 33.17 0.29 -32.16
CA ARG A 306 34.43 -0.46 -32.13
C ARG A 306 35.61 0.49 -32.25
N LEU A 307 36.54 0.42 -31.30
CA LEU A 307 37.77 1.21 -31.28
C LEU A 307 38.83 0.64 -32.23
N PRO A 308 39.83 1.44 -32.66
CA PRO A 308 40.87 1.01 -33.60
C PRO A 308 41.67 -0.23 -33.15
N HIS A 309 41.84 -0.43 -31.84
CA HIS A 309 42.48 -1.61 -31.25
C HIS A 309 41.54 -2.82 -31.07
N GLY A 310 40.30 -2.72 -31.52
CA GLY A 310 39.34 -3.83 -31.60
C GLY A 310 38.35 -3.96 -30.45
N GLU A 311 38.47 -3.14 -29.39
CA GLU A 311 37.54 -3.08 -28.26
C GLU A 311 36.17 -2.54 -28.68
N TYR A 312 35.08 -3.02 -28.05
CA TYR A 312 33.74 -2.49 -28.24
C TYR A 312 33.33 -1.71 -27.00
N ILE A 313 32.99 -0.44 -27.17
CA ILE A 313 32.47 0.41 -26.10
C ILE A 313 31.04 0.83 -26.42
N GLU A 314 30.19 0.88 -25.40
CA GLU A 314 28.89 1.53 -25.52
C GLU A 314 29.06 3.03 -25.27
N VAL A 315 28.54 3.84 -26.18
CA VAL A 315 28.52 5.29 -26.00
C VAL A 315 27.49 5.64 -24.94
N HIS A 316 27.94 6.29 -23.87
CA HIS A 316 27.05 6.77 -22.82
C HIS A 316 26.77 8.26 -23.00
N GLU A 317 25.51 8.66 -22.79
CA GLU A 317 25.10 10.06 -22.76
C GLU A 317 25.21 10.60 -21.33
N THR A 318 25.78 11.79 -21.16
CA THR A 318 25.89 12.40 -19.83
C THR A 318 24.53 12.77 -19.29
N VAL A 319 24.33 12.52 -18.00
CA VAL A 319 23.05 12.82 -17.34
C VAL A 319 22.91 14.33 -17.16
N ASP A 320 21.74 14.87 -17.49
CA ASP A 320 21.43 16.27 -17.19
C ASP A 320 21.49 16.55 -15.67
N LYS A 321 21.87 17.77 -15.31
CA LYS A 321 22.08 18.19 -13.91
C LYS A 321 20.83 18.01 -13.05
N TYR A 322 19.65 18.24 -13.60
CA TYR A 322 18.40 18.11 -12.86
C TYR A 322 18.04 16.66 -12.56
N GLU A 323 18.47 15.75 -13.43
CA GLU A 323 18.30 14.32 -13.23
C GLU A 323 19.37 13.75 -12.31
N LEU A 324 20.62 14.22 -12.43
CA LEU A 324 21.69 13.85 -11.51
C LEU A 324 21.26 14.10 -10.05
N TRP A 325 20.73 15.30 -9.77
CA TRP A 325 20.23 15.67 -8.44
C TRP A 325 19.17 14.67 -7.93
N LYS A 326 18.27 14.24 -8.81
CA LYS A 326 17.19 13.29 -8.49
C LYS A 326 17.68 11.89 -8.12
N LEU A 327 18.83 11.48 -8.66
CA LEU A 327 19.42 10.15 -8.42
C LEU A 327 20.28 10.13 -7.15
N ILE A 328 20.89 11.26 -6.78
CA ILE A 328 21.77 11.37 -5.61
C ILE A 328 21.07 11.89 -4.35
N ASP A 329 19.95 12.63 -4.49
CA ASP A 329 19.27 13.28 -3.36
C ASP A 329 18.39 12.27 -2.60
N TYR A 330 19.04 11.49 -1.74
CA TYR A 330 18.37 10.67 -0.73
C TYR A 330 19.22 10.53 0.54
N LYS A 331 18.54 10.41 1.68
CA LYS A 331 19.15 10.39 3.00
C LYS A 331 19.76 9.00 3.26
N ASP A 332 21.06 8.93 3.53
CA ASP A 332 21.72 7.72 4.00
C ASP A 332 21.61 7.60 5.53
N TYR A 333 21.15 6.44 6.01
CA TYR A 333 20.99 6.14 7.43
C TYR A 333 21.92 4.99 7.77
N GLN A 334 22.74 5.17 8.78
CA GLN A 334 23.68 4.15 9.23
C GLN A 334 23.02 3.26 10.30
N PRO A 335 23.30 1.95 10.30
CA PRO A 335 22.80 1.05 11.33
C PRO A 335 23.15 1.53 12.75
N VAL A 336 22.16 1.59 13.63
CA VAL A 336 22.37 2.02 15.02
C VAL A 336 23.08 0.91 15.80
N LEU A 337 24.33 1.18 16.19
CA LEU A 337 25.11 0.27 17.04
C LEU A 337 24.55 0.24 18.48
N ALA A 338 24.46 -0.95 19.06
CA ALA A 338 24.09 -1.14 20.45
C ALA A 338 25.19 -0.58 21.38
N ARG A 339 24.97 0.62 21.93
CA ARG A 339 25.87 1.21 22.92
C ARG A 339 25.43 0.87 24.35
N PRO A 340 26.35 0.60 25.29
CA PRO A 340 26.04 0.48 26.71
C PRO A 340 25.45 1.78 27.24
N ASP A 341 24.55 1.67 28.22
CA ASP A 341 24.02 2.82 28.95
C ASP A 341 25.07 3.38 29.92
N ALA A 342 24.77 4.48 30.62
CA ALA A 342 25.65 5.13 31.62
C ALA A 342 26.16 4.15 32.70
N ASN A 343 25.42 3.07 32.96
CA ASN A 343 25.78 1.99 33.89
C ASN A 343 26.57 0.83 33.24
N GLY A 344 27.06 0.99 32.01
CA GLY A 344 27.83 -0.03 31.29
C GLY A 344 27.03 -1.25 30.81
N LYS A 345 25.71 -1.28 31.01
CA LYS A 345 24.83 -2.38 30.59
C LYS A 345 24.09 -2.04 29.30
N ILE A 346 24.05 -2.99 28.37
CA ILE A 346 23.23 -2.86 27.16
C ILE A 346 21.82 -3.36 27.48
N SER A 347 20.84 -2.46 27.49
CA SER A 347 19.44 -2.82 27.73
C SER A 347 18.88 -3.72 26.61
N LEU A 348 17.91 -4.58 26.95
CA LEU A 348 17.22 -5.44 26.00
C LEU A 348 16.64 -4.64 24.82
N GLY A 349 16.04 -3.48 25.10
CA GLY A 349 15.47 -2.60 24.07
C GLY A 349 16.54 -2.03 23.13
N ASN A 350 17.73 -1.68 23.62
CA ASN A 350 18.82 -1.23 22.75
C ASN A 350 19.37 -2.36 21.86
N ARG A 351 19.41 -3.60 22.37
CA ARG A 351 19.77 -4.78 21.56
C ARG A 351 18.75 -5.04 20.46
N LEU A 352 17.46 -5.06 20.82
CA LEU A 352 16.35 -5.24 19.88
C LEU A 352 16.38 -4.17 18.78
N ARG A 353 16.51 -2.90 19.17
CA ARG A 353 16.60 -1.78 18.21
C ARG A 353 17.79 -1.92 17.28
N SER A 354 18.97 -2.27 17.79
CA SER A 354 20.16 -2.45 16.97
C SER A 354 19.97 -3.58 15.95
N ALA A 355 19.38 -4.70 16.34
CA ALA A 355 19.04 -5.79 15.44
C ALA A 355 18.05 -5.37 14.34
N VAL A 356 16.97 -4.66 14.70
CA VAL A 356 15.99 -4.17 13.72
C VAL A 356 16.60 -3.11 12.80
N SER A 357 17.39 -2.18 13.35
CA SER A 357 18.09 -1.15 12.57
C SER A 357 19.07 -1.77 11.57
N LYS A 358 19.74 -2.85 11.96
CA LYS A 358 20.59 -3.65 11.06
C LYS A 358 19.78 -4.22 9.89
N ILE A 359 18.63 -4.84 10.14
CA ILE A 359 17.73 -5.34 9.07
C ILE A 359 17.30 -4.22 8.10
N TYR A 360 17.07 -3.02 8.63
CA TYR A 360 16.66 -1.86 7.83
C TYR A 360 17.77 -1.30 6.94
N PHE A 361 19.01 -1.21 7.44
CA PHE A 361 20.06 -0.39 6.83
C PHE A 361 21.34 -1.13 6.44
N GLU A 362 21.53 -2.41 6.78
CA GLU A 362 22.76 -3.16 6.48
C GLU A 362 23.02 -3.30 4.96
N ASP A 363 21.99 -3.58 4.17
CA ASP A 363 22.11 -3.82 2.73
C ASP A 363 21.97 -2.54 1.87
N ARG A 364 22.05 -1.35 2.48
CA ARG A 364 21.74 -0.10 1.78
C ARG A 364 22.92 0.37 0.94
N ILE A 365 22.63 0.90 -0.25
CA ILE A 365 23.62 1.55 -1.10
C ILE A 365 23.66 3.03 -0.76
N ALA A 366 24.86 3.56 -0.52
CA ALA A 366 25.07 4.97 -0.27
C ALA A 366 24.99 5.79 -1.58
N PRO A 367 24.53 7.04 -1.53
CA PRO A 367 24.54 7.92 -2.70
C PRO A 367 25.97 8.16 -3.18
N VAL A 368 26.12 8.33 -4.50
CA VAL A 368 27.43 8.59 -5.12
C VAL A 368 28.04 9.85 -4.54
N SER A 369 29.26 9.71 -4.00
CA SER A 369 29.98 10.87 -3.47
C SER A 369 30.58 11.71 -4.60
N LYS A 370 30.85 12.99 -4.33
CA LYS A 370 31.50 13.88 -5.30
C LYS A 370 32.86 13.31 -5.77
N ALA A 371 33.63 12.72 -4.86
CA ALA A 371 34.92 12.12 -5.18
C ALA A 371 34.78 10.90 -6.10
N GLU A 372 33.78 10.04 -5.87
CA GLU A 372 33.49 8.90 -6.75
C GLU A 372 33.05 9.34 -8.14
N TYR A 373 32.21 10.38 -8.20
CA TYR A 373 31.76 10.96 -9.47
C TYR A 373 32.93 11.55 -10.26
N GLU A 374 33.79 12.35 -9.62
CA GLU A 374 34.97 12.94 -10.26
C GLU A 374 35.97 11.89 -10.74
N LEU A 375 36.19 10.83 -9.95
CA LEU A 375 37.09 9.73 -10.32
C LEU A 375 36.57 8.95 -11.54
N ALA A 376 35.28 8.60 -11.56
CA ALA A 376 34.66 7.92 -12.70
C ALA A 376 34.72 8.77 -13.99
N HIS A 377 34.54 10.09 -13.87
CA HIS A 377 34.60 11.00 -15.03
C HIS A 377 36.05 11.36 -15.43
N ALA A 378 37.03 11.16 -14.55
CA ALA A 378 38.44 11.34 -14.88
C ALA A 378 38.97 10.20 -15.77
N ASP A 379 38.56 8.95 -15.49
CA ASP A 379 38.93 7.78 -16.30
C ASP A 379 38.25 7.77 -17.69
N HIS A 380 37.13 8.48 -17.83
CA HIS A 380 36.41 8.67 -19.08
C HIS A 380 36.73 9.98 -19.81
N ALA A 381 37.76 10.73 -19.37
CA ALA A 381 38.21 11.91 -20.08
C ALA A 381 38.61 11.52 -21.51
N PRO A 382 37.91 12.00 -22.56
CA PRO A 382 38.30 11.69 -23.92
C PRO A 382 39.68 12.30 -24.17
N GLU A 383 40.64 11.49 -24.64
CA GLU A 383 41.70 12.05 -25.48
C GLU A 383 41.02 12.94 -26.52
N ALA A 384 41.38 14.22 -26.53
CA ALA A 384 40.72 15.27 -27.26
C ALA A 384 40.31 14.83 -28.66
N VAL A 385 39.02 14.51 -28.83
CA VAL A 385 38.44 14.40 -30.17
C VAL A 385 38.46 15.81 -30.72
N THR A 386 39.38 16.01 -31.65
CA THR A 386 39.63 17.22 -32.43
C THR A 386 38.37 18.02 -32.70
N GLU A 387 38.44 19.32 -32.41
CA GLU A 387 37.39 20.30 -32.69
C GLU A 387 36.78 20.08 -34.08
N LYS A 388 35.46 19.89 -34.13
CA LYS A 388 34.72 19.97 -35.40
C LYS A 388 34.96 21.37 -36.00
N PRO A 389 35.35 21.49 -37.28
CA PRO A 389 35.55 22.79 -37.89
C PRO A 389 34.26 23.59 -37.89
N LYS A 390 34.31 24.82 -37.37
CA LYS A 390 33.20 25.79 -37.43
C LYS A 390 32.74 25.95 -38.88
N ARG A 391 31.47 25.65 -39.14
CA ARG A 391 30.82 25.88 -40.43
C ARG A 391 30.88 27.38 -40.74
N LYS A 392 31.62 27.78 -41.79
CA LYS A 392 31.65 29.17 -42.29
C LYS A 392 30.22 29.66 -42.53
N GLN A 393 29.82 30.69 -41.79
CA GLN A 393 28.65 31.51 -42.11
C GLN A 393 28.88 32.13 -43.49
N LYS A 394 28.04 31.78 -44.46
CA LYS A 394 27.97 32.50 -45.74
C LYS A 394 27.43 33.90 -45.44
N SER A 395 28.24 34.91 -45.65
CA SER A 395 27.81 36.30 -45.77
C SER A 395 26.90 36.40 -46.99
N ILE A 396 25.63 36.76 -46.77
CA ILE A 396 24.75 37.24 -47.83
C ILE A 396 24.86 38.76 -47.80
N ASN A 397 25.66 39.32 -48.70
CA ASN A 397 25.61 40.72 -49.11
C ASN A 397 25.32 40.72 -50.62
N ALA A 398 24.10 41.12 -50.97
CA ALA A 398 23.69 41.88 -52.16
C ALA A 398 22.17 42.00 -52.14
#